data_AF-A0A382H2P4-F1
#
_entry.id   AF-A0A382H2P4-F1
#
_cell.length_a   1.000
_cell.length_b   1.000
_cell.length_c   1.000
_cell.angle_alpha   90.00
_cell.angle_beta   90.00
_cell.angle_gamma   90.00
#
_symmetry.space_group_name_H-M   'P 1'
#
loop_
_entity.id
_entity.type
_entity.pdbx_description
1 polymer ?
#
loop_
_entity_poly.entity_id
_entity_poly.type
_entity_poly.pdbx_seq_one_letter_code
_entity_poly.pdbx_strand_id
1 'polypeptide(L)'
;GREYDLDLFMIVAVEDFNAGAMENKGLNIFNSRLVLASPETATDQDYSLVQGVIAHEYFHNWTGNRVTCRDWFQLSLKEGLTVFRDQEFSADMNSRAVKRISDVNVLRTHQFPEDAGPMSHPIRPDSYQEINNFYTLTVYEKGAEVIRMMHTLLGEEGFRKGMDLYFERHDGQAVTCEDFVSALEDANVFSLKQFRHWYGQSGTPSLEVTGHYEQDRKTYRLTVLQSCPDTPGQKGFTAYSEPDTGKNDPTSTEILQKKPFHLPLKIGLLDPEGNPMPLRMQGEEQIPASVSRTLEIRETKQNFVFEKIEKPPVPSLLRHFSAPVELVFDYSDEDLGFLFAHDTDEFNRWEAGQRLMVRTFLSQIASIREQRTLLLPETLLKAFRIQLQKSETADPSLLAQTLSFPIEGYLGEKLEVIDVDAVHQARQFLMRELALCLNEEFNELYQRMKDPGPFRIDSKAMGRRKLKNLCLDYLVRSE
;
A
#
# COMPACT_ATOMS: atom_id res chain seq x y z
N GLY A 1 4.94 -13.52 -20.20
CA GLY A 1 4.89 -14.04 -21.59
C GLY A 1 3.48 -14.39 -21.97
N ARG A 2 2.65 -13.37 -22.23
CA ARG A 2 1.26 -13.50 -22.71
C ARG A 2 1.16 -12.56 -23.90
N GLU A 3 1.03 -13.12 -25.09
CA GLU A 3 0.94 -12.35 -26.33
C GLU A 3 -0.50 -11.97 -26.63
N TYR A 4 -0.69 -10.91 -27.42
CA TYR A 4 -2.01 -10.59 -27.96
C TYR A 4 -2.45 -11.68 -28.94
N ASP A 5 -3.75 -11.94 -29.03
CA ASP A 5 -4.30 -13.13 -29.68
C ASP A 5 -5.22 -12.84 -30.88
N LEU A 6 -5.25 -11.59 -31.35
CA LEU A 6 -5.95 -11.17 -32.55
C LEU A 6 -5.04 -10.35 -33.47
N ASP A 7 -5.51 -10.12 -34.70
CA ASP A 7 -4.75 -9.37 -35.73
C ASP A 7 -4.75 -7.85 -35.51
N LEU A 8 -5.76 -7.32 -34.82
CA LEU A 8 -5.99 -5.88 -34.63
C LEU A 8 -6.38 -5.58 -33.19
N PHE A 9 -5.78 -4.53 -32.62
CA PHE A 9 -6.15 -3.95 -31.32
C PHE A 9 -6.66 -2.53 -31.55
N MET A 10 -7.96 -2.31 -31.35
CA MET A 10 -8.59 -1.00 -31.57
C MET A 10 -8.90 -0.33 -30.23
N ILE A 11 -8.69 0.98 -30.17
CA ILE A 11 -9.07 1.84 -29.05
C ILE A 11 -9.94 2.98 -29.60
N VAL A 12 -11.10 3.20 -28.98
CA VAL A 12 -11.99 4.33 -29.29
C VAL A 12 -12.09 5.23 -28.06
N ALA A 13 -11.72 6.50 -28.22
CA ALA A 13 -11.89 7.52 -27.19
C ALA A 13 -13.28 8.18 -27.34
N VAL A 14 -14.04 8.25 -26.25
CA VAL A 14 -15.37 8.88 -26.19
C VAL A 14 -15.43 9.86 -25.01
N GLU A 15 -16.19 10.95 -25.14
CA GLU A 15 -16.31 11.97 -24.08
C GLU A 15 -17.30 11.54 -22.98
N ASP A 16 -18.45 10.99 -23.37
CA ASP A 16 -19.50 10.55 -22.45
C ASP A 16 -19.33 9.06 -22.10
N PHE A 17 -18.64 8.78 -20.98
CA PHE A 17 -18.44 7.42 -20.49
C PHE A 17 -18.43 7.38 -18.95
N ASN A 18 -19.31 6.56 -18.35
CA ASN A 18 -19.48 6.47 -16.90
C ASN A 18 -18.27 5.83 -16.19
N ALA A 19 -17.66 4.83 -16.84
CA ALA A 19 -16.46 4.17 -16.35
C ALA A 19 -15.19 4.89 -16.86
N GLY A 20 -14.02 4.42 -16.42
CA GLY A 20 -12.75 4.88 -16.98
C GLY A 20 -12.55 4.36 -18.41
N ALA A 21 -12.57 3.04 -18.56
CA ALA A 21 -12.47 2.35 -19.84
C ALA A 21 -13.18 0.98 -19.76
N MET A 22 -13.18 0.24 -20.87
CA MET A 22 -13.83 -1.07 -20.98
C MET A 22 -13.08 -1.98 -21.95
N GLU A 23 -12.84 -3.22 -21.53
CA GLU A 23 -11.96 -4.21 -22.14
C GLU A 23 -12.58 -5.01 -23.31
N ASN A 24 -13.54 -4.44 -24.05
CA ASN A 24 -14.27 -5.20 -25.08
C ASN A 24 -13.28 -5.84 -26.07
N LYS A 25 -13.35 -7.16 -26.25
CA LYS A 25 -12.34 -7.96 -26.95
C LYS A 25 -12.00 -7.39 -28.35
N GLY A 26 -10.81 -6.78 -28.45
CA GLY A 26 -10.27 -6.21 -29.69
C GLY A 26 -10.78 -4.80 -30.06
N LEU A 27 -11.70 -4.22 -29.27
CA LEU A 27 -12.26 -2.89 -29.47
C LEU A 27 -12.50 -2.21 -28.12
N ASN A 28 -11.44 -1.82 -27.44
CA ASN A 28 -11.57 -1.19 -26.14
C ASN A 28 -12.16 0.22 -26.30
N ILE A 29 -13.04 0.61 -25.37
CA ILE A 29 -13.67 1.94 -25.35
C ILE A 29 -13.16 2.67 -24.11
N PHE A 30 -12.65 3.88 -24.28
CA PHE A 30 -12.04 4.67 -23.21
C PHE A 30 -12.72 6.02 -23.09
N ASN A 31 -12.85 6.52 -21.86
CA ASN A 31 -13.06 7.93 -21.62
C ASN A 31 -11.89 8.74 -22.19
N SER A 32 -12.16 9.83 -22.91
CA SER A 32 -11.14 10.65 -23.60
C SER A 32 -10.05 11.19 -22.66
N ARG A 33 -10.38 11.42 -21.38
CA ARG A 33 -9.42 11.79 -20.33
C ARG A 33 -8.29 10.77 -20.15
N LEU A 34 -8.52 9.52 -20.48
CA LEU A 34 -7.59 8.40 -20.31
C LEU A 34 -6.90 7.99 -21.62
N VAL A 35 -6.96 8.84 -22.65
CA VAL A 35 -6.29 8.64 -23.95
C VAL A 35 -5.57 9.90 -24.43
N LEU A 36 -6.23 11.06 -24.37
CA LEU A 36 -5.73 12.28 -24.98
C LEU A 36 -4.74 13.01 -24.05
N ALA A 37 -3.46 13.05 -24.42
CA ALA A 37 -2.42 13.76 -23.67
C ALA A 37 -1.39 14.42 -24.59
N SER A 38 -1.13 15.72 -24.41
CA SER A 38 -0.03 16.46 -25.04
C SER A 38 0.81 17.23 -24.01
N PRO A 39 2.09 17.55 -24.30
CA PRO A 39 2.95 18.28 -23.37
C PRO A 39 2.39 19.63 -22.88
N GLU A 40 1.53 20.26 -23.68
CA GLU A 40 0.93 21.57 -23.40
C GLU A 40 -0.32 21.48 -22.51
N THR A 41 -0.97 20.31 -22.45
CA THR A 41 -2.30 20.15 -21.84
C THR A 41 -2.34 19.12 -20.72
N ALA A 42 -1.40 18.19 -20.67
CA ALA A 42 -1.38 17.07 -19.72
C ALA A 42 -0.19 17.14 -18.78
N THR A 43 -0.42 16.83 -17.51
CA THR A 43 0.62 16.73 -16.49
C THR A 43 1.30 15.36 -16.51
N ASP A 44 2.44 15.23 -15.80
CA ASP A 44 3.10 13.94 -15.58
C ASP A 44 2.15 12.89 -14.95
N GLN A 45 1.21 13.35 -14.11
CA GLN A 45 0.20 12.48 -13.51
C GLN A 45 -0.83 12.02 -14.55
N ASP A 46 -1.28 12.89 -15.45
CA ASP A 46 -2.22 12.51 -16.52
C ASP A 46 -1.59 11.48 -17.45
N TYR A 47 -0.32 11.65 -17.84
CA TYR A 47 0.43 10.64 -18.61
C TYR A 47 0.53 9.29 -17.89
N SER A 48 0.76 9.31 -16.57
CA SER A 48 0.83 8.08 -15.76
C SER A 48 -0.52 7.37 -15.70
N LEU A 49 -1.62 8.13 -15.58
CA LEU A 49 -2.99 7.59 -15.60
C LEU A 49 -3.32 6.96 -16.96
N VAL A 50 -3.02 7.65 -18.06
CA VAL A 50 -3.20 7.10 -19.42
C VAL A 50 -2.42 5.81 -19.59
N GLN A 51 -1.14 5.79 -19.19
CA GLN A 51 -0.29 4.59 -19.28
C GLN A 51 -0.86 3.42 -18.46
N GLY A 52 -1.26 3.67 -17.21
CA GLY A 52 -1.81 2.65 -16.32
C GLY A 52 -3.11 2.04 -16.84
N VAL A 53 -4.07 2.88 -17.25
CA VAL A 53 -5.38 2.39 -17.69
C VAL A 53 -5.30 1.71 -19.06
N ILE A 54 -4.49 2.22 -20.01
CA ILE A 54 -4.29 1.50 -21.29
C ILE A 54 -3.72 0.10 -21.03
N ALA A 55 -2.77 -0.02 -20.09
CA ALA A 55 -2.21 -1.32 -19.73
C ALA A 55 -3.23 -2.22 -19.04
N HIS A 56 -4.05 -1.68 -18.12
CA HIS A 56 -5.13 -2.39 -17.45
C HIS A 56 -6.07 -3.07 -18.46
N GLU A 57 -6.62 -2.30 -19.39
CA GLU A 57 -7.55 -2.84 -20.39
C GLU A 57 -6.87 -3.81 -21.38
N TYR A 58 -5.59 -3.60 -21.66
CA TYR A 58 -4.80 -4.56 -22.45
C TYR A 58 -4.60 -5.89 -21.69
N PHE A 59 -4.35 -5.82 -20.39
CA PHE A 59 -4.12 -7.01 -19.56
C PHE A 59 -5.36 -7.86 -19.37
N HIS A 60 -6.55 -7.25 -19.34
CA HIS A 60 -7.82 -7.95 -19.37
C HIS A 60 -7.96 -8.90 -20.57
N ASN A 61 -7.21 -8.69 -21.66
CA ASN A 61 -7.19 -9.64 -22.79
C ASN A 61 -6.96 -11.09 -22.35
N TRP A 62 -6.15 -11.30 -21.30
CA TRP A 62 -5.94 -12.60 -20.68
C TRP A 62 -6.72 -12.77 -19.37
N THR A 63 -6.67 -11.78 -18.48
CA THR A 63 -7.29 -11.84 -17.14
C THR A 63 -8.65 -11.15 -17.14
N GLY A 64 -9.61 -11.70 -17.86
CA GLY A 64 -10.96 -11.15 -17.99
C GLY A 64 -11.68 -11.61 -19.26
N ASN A 65 -10.93 -11.68 -20.38
CA ASN A 65 -11.47 -12.07 -21.68
C ASN A 65 -11.19 -13.55 -22.01
N ARG A 66 -9.92 -13.96 -22.10
CA ARG A 66 -9.55 -15.36 -22.40
C ARG A 66 -9.95 -16.33 -21.29
N VAL A 67 -9.76 -15.91 -20.04
CA VAL A 67 -10.37 -16.55 -18.88
C VAL A 67 -11.30 -15.53 -18.24
N THR A 68 -12.60 -15.81 -18.22
CA THR A 68 -13.63 -14.87 -17.77
C THR A 68 -14.32 -15.33 -16.48
N CYS A 69 -15.22 -14.52 -15.94
CA CYS A 69 -15.95 -14.80 -14.71
C CYS A 69 -17.14 -15.74 -14.98
N ARG A 70 -17.26 -16.84 -14.23
CA ARG A 70 -18.42 -17.75 -14.29
C ARG A 70 -19.73 -17.03 -13.98
N ASP A 71 -19.68 -16.14 -13.00
CA ASP A 71 -20.77 -15.29 -12.54
C ASP A 71 -20.18 -14.00 -11.95
N TRP A 72 -21.02 -12.98 -11.77
CA TRP A 72 -20.55 -11.65 -11.35
C TRP A 72 -20.06 -11.56 -9.90
N PHE A 73 -20.36 -12.54 -9.04
CA PHE A 73 -19.73 -12.59 -7.72
C PHE A 73 -18.22 -12.79 -7.84
N GLN A 74 -17.76 -13.41 -8.93
CA GLN A 74 -16.34 -13.62 -9.23
C GLN A 74 -15.66 -12.37 -9.79
N LEU A 75 -16.25 -11.17 -9.74
CA LEU A 75 -15.68 -9.97 -10.40
C LEU A 75 -14.21 -9.72 -10.02
N SER A 76 -13.85 -9.89 -8.74
CA SER A 76 -12.47 -9.71 -8.27
C SER A 76 -11.46 -10.71 -8.87
N LEU A 77 -11.92 -11.83 -9.45
CA LEU A 77 -11.06 -12.73 -10.23
C LEU A 77 -10.38 -11.98 -11.38
N LYS A 78 -11.16 -11.20 -12.14
CA LYS A 78 -10.61 -10.41 -13.26
C LYS A 78 -10.09 -9.07 -12.78
N GLU A 79 -10.81 -8.38 -11.89
CA GLU A 79 -10.46 -7.03 -11.47
C GLU A 79 -9.26 -7.00 -10.54
N GLY A 80 -9.29 -7.73 -9.43
CA GLY A 80 -8.16 -7.75 -8.49
C GLY A 80 -6.88 -8.23 -9.15
N LEU A 81 -6.97 -9.24 -10.02
CA LEU A 81 -5.81 -9.74 -10.77
C LEU A 81 -5.30 -8.76 -11.84
N THR A 82 -6.19 -8.05 -12.52
CA THR A 82 -5.80 -7.09 -13.56
C THR A 82 -5.28 -5.79 -12.96
N VAL A 83 -5.88 -5.31 -11.87
CA VAL A 83 -5.34 -4.21 -11.06
C VAL A 83 -3.94 -4.55 -10.57
N PHE A 84 -3.72 -5.74 -9.99
CA PHE A 84 -2.38 -6.17 -9.61
C PHE A 84 -1.39 -6.11 -10.79
N ARG A 85 -1.81 -6.53 -11.99
CA ARG A 85 -0.96 -6.51 -13.20
C ARG A 85 -0.65 -5.09 -13.69
N ASP A 86 -1.62 -4.17 -13.66
CA ASP A 86 -1.36 -2.76 -14.00
C ASP A 86 -0.46 -2.08 -12.96
N GLN A 87 -0.59 -2.48 -11.69
CA GLN A 87 0.23 -1.95 -10.61
C GLN A 87 1.68 -2.37 -10.81
N GLU A 88 1.91 -3.66 -11.12
CA GLU A 88 3.25 -4.17 -11.43
C GLU A 88 3.84 -3.55 -12.70
N PHE A 89 3.04 -3.40 -13.76
CA PHE A 89 3.49 -2.72 -14.98
C PHE A 89 3.87 -1.26 -14.72
N SER A 90 3.03 -0.51 -14.02
CA SER A 90 3.29 0.89 -13.68
C SER A 90 4.51 1.04 -12.79
N ALA A 91 4.74 0.09 -11.88
CA ALA A 91 5.92 0.03 -11.04
C ALA A 91 7.21 -0.24 -11.84
N ASP A 92 7.17 -1.15 -12.82
CA ASP A 92 8.30 -1.49 -13.67
C ASP A 92 8.64 -0.39 -14.68
N MET A 93 7.64 0.33 -15.18
CA MET A 93 7.83 1.43 -16.12
C MET A 93 8.31 2.72 -15.44
N ASN A 94 7.98 2.91 -14.16
CA ASN A 94 8.21 4.17 -13.45
C ASN A 94 9.05 3.98 -12.18
N SER A 95 8.44 4.23 -11.01
CA SER A 95 9.05 4.08 -9.71
C SER A 95 8.18 3.17 -8.86
N ARG A 96 8.69 1.97 -8.58
CA ARG A 96 8.00 0.93 -7.81
C ARG A 96 7.58 1.40 -6.42
N ALA A 97 8.46 2.11 -5.72
CA ALA A 97 8.14 2.65 -4.39
C ALA A 97 7.04 3.72 -4.46
N VAL A 98 7.10 4.64 -5.43
CA VAL A 98 6.08 5.68 -5.57
C VAL A 98 4.73 5.10 -5.98
N LYS A 99 4.70 4.13 -6.90
CA LYS A 99 3.47 3.41 -7.25
C LYS A 99 2.88 2.72 -6.02
N ARG A 100 3.72 2.02 -5.25
CA ARG A 100 3.27 1.37 -4.02
C ARG A 100 2.70 2.34 -3.00
N ILE A 101 3.34 3.49 -2.79
CA ILE A 101 2.85 4.57 -1.92
C ILE A 101 1.47 5.05 -2.39
N SER A 102 1.30 5.28 -3.70
CA SER A 102 0.03 5.72 -4.27
C SER A 102 -1.09 4.71 -4.00
N ASP A 103 -0.84 3.43 -4.27
CA ASP A 103 -1.85 2.36 -4.15
C ASP A 103 -2.28 2.18 -2.69
N VAL A 104 -1.33 2.21 -1.76
CA VAL A 104 -1.63 2.11 -0.32
C VAL A 104 -2.40 3.33 0.19
N ASN A 105 -2.11 4.53 -0.34
CA ASN A 105 -2.89 5.71 -0.01
C ASN A 105 -4.35 5.55 -0.45
N VAL A 106 -4.61 5.08 -1.66
CA VAL A 106 -5.99 4.82 -2.15
C VAL A 106 -6.72 3.86 -1.21
N LEU A 107 -6.08 2.76 -0.81
CA LEU A 107 -6.64 1.81 0.14
C LEU A 107 -7.02 2.46 1.46
N ARG A 108 -6.08 3.19 2.09
CA ARG A 108 -6.29 3.75 3.43
C ARG A 108 -7.28 4.91 3.44
N THR A 109 -7.33 5.74 2.39
CA THR A 109 -8.19 6.93 2.36
C THR A 109 -9.59 6.64 1.84
N HIS A 110 -9.78 5.57 1.05
CA HIS A 110 -11.09 5.28 0.46
C HIS A 110 -11.57 3.84 0.72
N GLN A 111 -10.72 2.82 0.48
CA GLN A 111 -11.16 1.43 0.64
C GLN A 111 -11.41 1.05 2.10
N PHE A 112 -10.55 1.47 3.03
CA PHE A 112 -10.73 1.19 4.47
C PHE A 112 -12.03 1.79 5.02
N PRO A 113 -12.37 3.06 4.71
CA PRO A 113 -13.70 3.61 5.00
C PRO A 113 -14.87 2.83 4.37
N GLU A 114 -14.74 2.38 3.12
CA GLU A 114 -15.75 1.53 2.46
C GLU A 114 -15.96 0.21 3.24
N ASP A 115 -14.87 -0.41 3.69
CA ASP A 115 -14.87 -1.68 4.40
C ASP A 115 -15.35 -1.60 5.85
N ALA A 116 -15.29 -0.42 6.45
CA ALA A 116 -15.86 -0.10 7.77
C ALA A 116 -17.31 0.41 7.67
N GLY A 117 -17.78 0.75 6.47
CA GLY A 117 -19.07 1.38 6.23
C GLY A 117 -20.24 0.38 6.06
N PRO A 118 -21.47 0.91 5.88
CA PRO A 118 -22.67 0.09 5.65
C PRO A 118 -22.62 -0.75 4.36
N MET A 119 -21.76 -0.37 3.42
CA MET A 119 -21.55 -1.06 2.14
C MET A 119 -20.41 -2.08 2.22
N SER A 120 -19.85 -2.38 3.39
CA SER A 120 -18.80 -3.38 3.56
C SER A 120 -19.23 -4.74 2.99
N HIS A 121 -18.38 -5.30 2.14
CA HIS A 121 -18.58 -6.61 1.53
C HIS A 121 -17.21 -7.30 1.33
N PRO A 122 -17.13 -8.64 1.26
CA PRO A 122 -15.87 -9.29 0.89
C PRO A 122 -15.51 -9.01 -0.57
N ILE A 123 -14.25 -9.31 -0.96
CA ILE A 123 -13.81 -9.12 -2.36
C ILE A 123 -14.56 -10.03 -3.35
N ARG A 124 -15.17 -11.11 -2.86
CA ARG A 124 -16.14 -11.92 -3.60
C ARG A 124 -17.48 -11.83 -2.85
N PRO A 125 -18.36 -10.87 -3.21
CA PRO A 125 -19.61 -10.62 -2.51
C PRO A 125 -20.49 -11.87 -2.39
N ASP A 126 -21.24 -11.99 -1.29
CA ASP A 126 -22.18 -13.10 -1.09
C ASP A 126 -23.58 -12.79 -1.67
N SER A 127 -23.91 -11.51 -1.85
CA SER A 127 -25.18 -11.05 -2.42
C SER A 127 -25.05 -9.64 -3.01
N TYR A 128 -25.88 -9.32 -4.01
CA TYR A 128 -26.06 -7.97 -4.54
C TYR A 128 -27.49 -7.80 -5.07
N GLN A 129 -27.97 -6.56 -5.15
CA GLN A 129 -29.20 -6.22 -5.88
C GLN A 129 -28.91 -5.68 -7.28
N GLU A 130 -27.91 -4.80 -7.39
CA GLU A 130 -27.46 -4.20 -8.64
C GLU A 130 -25.93 -4.40 -8.73
N ILE A 131 -25.46 -5.09 -9.78
CA ILE A 131 -24.05 -5.45 -9.91
C ILE A 131 -23.16 -4.24 -10.17
N ASN A 132 -23.69 -3.19 -10.82
CA ASN A 132 -22.94 -1.98 -11.08
C ASN A 132 -22.47 -1.27 -9.78
N ASN A 133 -23.13 -1.52 -8.65
CA ASN A 133 -22.72 -1.00 -7.34
C ASN A 133 -21.53 -1.76 -6.71
N PHE A 134 -21.05 -2.84 -7.33
CA PHE A 134 -19.94 -3.67 -6.85
C PHE A 134 -18.66 -3.50 -7.68
N TYR A 135 -18.64 -2.51 -8.57
CA TYR A 135 -17.39 -1.97 -9.15
C TYR A 135 -16.72 -1.05 -8.13
N THR A 136 -16.27 -1.64 -7.02
CA THR A 136 -15.83 -0.92 -5.81
C THR A 136 -14.34 -1.07 -5.56
N LEU A 137 -13.81 -0.21 -4.69
CA LEU A 137 -12.42 -0.28 -4.27
C LEU A 137 -12.08 -1.58 -3.55
N THR A 138 -13.06 -2.20 -2.89
CA THR A 138 -12.90 -3.51 -2.28
C THR A 138 -12.72 -4.62 -3.33
N VAL A 139 -13.46 -4.61 -4.42
CA VAL A 139 -13.31 -5.62 -5.50
C VAL A 139 -12.01 -5.42 -6.29
N TYR A 140 -11.65 -4.17 -6.55
CA TYR A 140 -10.50 -3.76 -7.35
C TYR A 140 -9.21 -3.72 -6.53
N GLU A 141 -9.08 -2.74 -5.64
CA GLU A 141 -7.83 -2.42 -4.93
C GLU A 141 -7.54 -3.44 -3.81
N LYS A 142 -8.51 -3.74 -2.94
CA LYS A 142 -8.31 -4.81 -1.94
C LYS A 142 -8.18 -6.19 -2.61
N GLY A 143 -8.87 -6.40 -3.72
CA GLY A 143 -8.67 -7.58 -4.59
C GLY A 143 -7.22 -7.72 -5.03
N ALA A 144 -6.62 -6.64 -5.54
CA ALA A 144 -5.21 -6.61 -5.93
C ALA A 144 -4.24 -6.89 -4.76
N GLU A 145 -4.55 -6.38 -3.57
CA GLU A 145 -3.77 -6.68 -2.37
C GLU A 145 -3.85 -8.16 -1.97
N VAL A 146 -5.00 -8.82 -2.16
CA VAL A 146 -5.14 -10.26 -1.95
C VAL A 146 -4.31 -11.05 -2.95
N ILE A 147 -4.26 -10.63 -4.22
CA ILE A 147 -3.36 -11.21 -5.23
C ILE A 147 -1.88 -10.99 -4.83
N ARG A 148 -1.53 -9.77 -4.40
CA ARG A 148 -0.18 -9.38 -3.96
C ARG A 148 0.29 -10.16 -2.72
N MET A 149 -0.62 -10.47 -1.79
CA MET A 149 -0.32 -11.33 -0.66
C MET A 149 0.03 -12.76 -1.11
N MET A 150 -0.71 -13.34 -2.06
CA MET A 150 -0.34 -14.65 -2.63
C MET A 150 1.00 -14.58 -3.37
N HIS A 151 1.25 -13.52 -4.13
CA HIS A 151 2.57 -13.27 -4.73
C HIS A 151 3.69 -13.19 -3.67
N THR A 152 3.42 -12.55 -2.53
CA THR A 152 4.38 -12.43 -1.42
C THR A 152 4.67 -13.78 -0.75
N LEU A 153 3.67 -14.63 -0.58
CA LEU A 153 3.80 -15.96 0.03
C LEU A 153 4.50 -16.96 -0.89
N LEU A 154 4.19 -16.93 -2.18
CA LEU A 154 4.73 -17.89 -3.17
C LEU A 154 6.06 -17.43 -3.79
N GLY A 155 6.38 -16.14 -3.69
CA GLY A 155 7.45 -15.51 -4.46
C GLY A 155 7.11 -15.38 -5.95
N GLU A 156 7.92 -14.60 -6.67
CA GLU A 156 7.68 -14.31 -8.09
C GLU A 156 7.67 -15.57 -8.96
N GLU A 157 8.64 -16.47 -8.77
CA GLU A 157 8.72 -17.72 -9.55
C GLU A 157 7.52 -18.63 -9.28
N GLY A 158 7.13 -18.76 -8.01
CA GLY A 158 6.00 -19.60 -7.62
C GLY A 158 4.66 -19.04 -8.09
N PHE A 159 4.47 -17.72 -7.96
CA PHE A 159 3.31 -17.03 -8.51
C PHE A 159 3.24 -17.19 -10.03
N ARG A 160 4.37 -17.03 -10.75
CA ARG A 160 4.41 -17.22 -12.20
C ARG A 160 4.03 -18.63 -12.62
N LYS A 161 4.53 -19.66 -11.93
CA LYS A 161 4.13 -21.06 -12.18
C LYS A 161 2.62 -21.26 -11.97
N GLY A 162 2.06 -20.67 -10.91
CA GLY A 162 0.62 -20.69 -10.66
C GLY A 162 -0.20 -20.02 -11.77
N MET A 163 0.25 -18.87 -12.27
CA MET A 163 -0.37 -18.17 -13.39
C MET A 163 -0.32 -19.00 -14.68
N ASP A 164 0.80 -19.65 -14.97
CA ASP A 164 0.95 -20.50 -16.15
C ASP A 164 -0.04 -21.68 -16.09
N LEU A 165 -0.14 -22.35 -14.93
CA LEU A 165 -1.09 -23.44 -14.73
C LEU A 165 -2.54 -22.98 -14.77
N TYR A 166 -2.85 -21.78 -14.24
CA TYR A 166 -4.18 -21.19 -14.31
C TYR A 166 -4.63 -21.00 -15.77
N PHE A 167 -3.77 -20.42 -16.62
CA PHE A 167 -4.10 -20.28 -18.04
C PHE A 167 -4.14 -21.61 -18.77
N GLU A 168 -3.24 -22.56 -18.47
CA GLU A 168 -3.28 -23.90 -19.08
C GLU A 168 -4.62 -24.60 -18.85
N ARG A 169 -5.17 -24.49 -17.65
CA ARG A 169 -6.42 -25.17 -17.26
C ARG A 169 -7.68 -24.48 -17.77
N HIS A 170 -7.68 -23.16 -17.79
CA HIS A 170 -8.93 -22.37 -17.83
C HIS A 170 -9.06 -21.46 -19.05
N ASP A 171 -8.11 -21.50 -19.98
CA ASP A 171 -8.23 -20.76 -21.23
C ASP A 171 -9.53 -21.12 -22.01
N GLY A 172 -10.26 -20.10 -22.44
CA GLY A 172 -11.55 -20.23 -23.12
C GLY A 172 -12.73 -20.53 -22.20
N GLN A 173 -12.57 -20.40 -20.88
CA GLN A 173 -13.59 -20.77 -19.89
C GLN A 173 -14.01 -19.58 -19.01
N ALA A 174 -15.20 -19.72 -18.42
CA ALA A 174 -15.69 -18.86 -17.36
C ALA A 174 -15.53 -19.58 -16.01
N VAL A 175 -14.70 -19.04 -15.10
CA VAL A 175 -14.22 -19.73 -13.89
C VAL A 175 -14.43 -18.91 -12.61
N THR A 176 -14.00 -19.44 -11.47
CA THR A 176 -14.19 -18.86 -10.14
C THR A 176 -12.89 -18.40 -9.49
N CYS A 177 -13.01 -17.60 -8.43
CA CYS A 177 -11.88 -17.25 -7.56
C CYS A 177 -11.18 -18.51 -6.99
N GLU A 178 -11.94 -19.55 -6.66
CA GLU A 178 -11.42 -20.84 -6.20
C GLU A 178 -10.52 -21.52 -7.24
N ASP A 179 -10.89 -21.48 -8.51
CA ASP A 179 -10.11 -22.10 -9.59
C ASP A 179 -8.73 -21.43 -9.70
N PHE A 180 -8.69 -20.11 -9.61
CA PHE A 180 -7.44 -19.34 -9.55
C PHE A 180 -6.56 -19.77 -8.36
N VAL A 181 -7.10 -19.71 -7.14
CA VAL A 181 -6.34 -20.08 -5.92
C VAL A 181 -5.86 -21.53 -6.01
N SER A 182 -6.68 -22.45 -6.53
CA SER A 182 -6.32 -23.87 -6.65
C SER A 182 -5.20 -24.10 -7.66
N ALA A 183 -5.17 -23.37 -8.78
CA ALA A 183 -4.04 -23.41 -9.71
C ALA A 183 -2.72 -22.92 -9.06
N LEU A 184 -2.79 -21.90 -8.20
CA LEU A 184 -1.64 -21.43 -7.45
C LEU A 184 -1.14 -22.46 -6.42
N GLU A 185 -2.05 -23.12 -5.69
CA GLU A 185 -1.69 -24.19 -4.74
C GLU A 185 -1.05 -25.38 -5.44
N ASP A 186 -1.67 -25.87 -6.52
CA ASP A 186 -1.22 -27.07 -7.24
C ASP A 186 0.16 -26.87 -7.89
N ALA A 187 0.46 -25.67 -8.38
CA ALA A 187 1.74 -25.35 -9.01
C ALA A 187 2.90 -25.24 -8.00
N ASN A 188 2.61 -25.02 -6.72
CA ASN A 188 3.62 -24.70 -5.69
C ASN A 188 3.70 -25.71 -4.54
N VAL A 189 2.74 -26.63 -4.42
CA VAL A 189 2.60 -27.53 -3.26
C VAL A 189 2.56 -26.71 -1.95
N PHE A 190 1.88 -25.56 -1.98
CA PHE A 190 1.73 -24.63 -0.86
C PHE A 190 0.24 -24.47 -0.54
N SER A 191 -0.16 -24.63 0.73
CA SER A 191 -1.57 -24.55 1.09
C SER A 191 -2.04 -23.11 1.34
N LEU A 192 -3.00 -22.68 0.53
CA LEU A 192 -3.77 -21.45 0.63
C LEU A 192 -5.19 -21.71 1.19
N LYS A 193 -5.42 -22.85 1.86
CA LYS A 193 -6.74 -23.20 2.42
C LYS A 193 -7.27 -22.14 3.38
N GLN A 194 -6.47 -21.72 4.37
CA GLN A 194 -6.86 -20.63 5.28
C GLN A 194 -6.88 -19.27 4.59
N PHE A 195 -6.04 -19.08 3.57
CA PHE A 195 -5.97 -17.83 2.82
C PHE A 195 -7.30 -17.50 2.12
N ARG A 196 -8.10 -18.51 1.77
CA ARG A 196 -9.45 -18.32 1.21
C ARG A 196 -10.41 -17.53 2.11
N HIS A 197 -10.13 -17.36 3.41
CA HIS A 197 -10.91 -16.44 4.27
C HIS A 197 -10.98 -15.02 3.71
N TRP A 198 -9.94 -14.56 2.99
CA TRP A 198 -9.93 -13.24 2.33
C TRP A 198 -11.05 -13.04 1.30
N TYR A 199 -11.52 -14.11 0.66
CA TYR A 199 -12.57 -14.04 -0.33
C TYR A 199 -13.98 -14.03 0.28
N GLY A 200 -14.15 -14.44 1.54
CA GLY A 200 -15.46 -14.53 2.19
C GLY A 200 -15.66 -13.62 3.41
N GLN A 201 -14.60 -12.96 3.90
CA GLN A 201 -14.67 -12.09 5.08
C GLN A 201 -14.44 -10.63 4.70
N SER A 202 -15.38 -9.75 5.07
CA SER A 202 -15.24 -8.30 4.90
C SER A 202 -14.56 -7.64 6.10
N GLY A 203 -14.30 -6.34 6.01
CA GLY A 203 -13.64 -5.54 7.03
C GLY A 203 -12.12 -5.56 6.90
N THR A 204 -11.50 -4.54 7.49
CA THR A 204 -10.05 -4.38 7.58
C THR A 204 -9.53 -5.08 8.84
N PRO A 205 -8.64 -6.08 8.74
CA PRO A 205 -8.03 -6.68 9.93
C PRO A 205 -7.06 -5.70 10.60
N SER A 206 -6.89 -5.84 11.91
CA SER A 206 -5.89 -5.11 12.69
C SER A 206 -4.80 -6.06 13.18
N LEU A 207 -3.55 -5.61 13.12
CA LEU A 207 -2.38 -6.27 13.71
C LEU A 207 -1.82 -5.41 14.83
N GLU A 208 -2.03 -5.83 16.08
CA GLU A 208 -1.35 -5.25 17.23
C GLU A 208 -0.04 -5.99 17.46
N VAL A 209 1.07 -5.26 17.43
CA VAL A 209 2.42 -5.82 17.51
C VAL A 209 3.15 -5.21 18.70
N THR A 210 3.82 -6.07 19.48
CA THR A 210 4.72 -5.65 20.57
C THR A 210 6.09 -6.28 20.39
N GLY A 211 7.14 -5.52 20.67
CA GLY A 211 8.53 -5.95 20.56
C GLY A 211 9.24 -5.91 21.91
N HIS A 212 10.01 -6.94 22.22
CA HIS A 212 10.82 -7.01 23.43
C HIS A 212 12.24 -7.50 23.13
N TYR A 213 13.24 -6.69 23.47
CA TYR A 213 14.65 -7.05 23.35
C TYR A 213 15.20 -7.55 24.69
N GLU A 214 15.74 -8.77 24.70
CA GLU A 214 16.40 -9.38 25.86
C GLU A 214 17.93 -9.31 25.65
N GLN A 215 18.58 -8.29 26.24
CA GLN A 215 20.01 -8.03 26.04
C GLN A 215 20.91 -9.20 26.43
N ASP A 216 20.67 -9.83 27.58
CA ASP A 216 21.48 -10.95 28.08
C ASP A 216 21.46 -12.17 27.15
N ARG A 217 20.35 -12.34 26.43
CA ARG A 217 20.12 -13.47 25.51
C ARG A 217 20.36 -13.09 24.06
N LYS A 218 20.55 -11.81 23.76
CA LYS A 218 20.67 -11.27 22.40
C LYS A 218 19.51 -11.74 21.52
N THR A 219 18.31 -11.67 22.06
CA THR A 219 17.09 -12.09 21.38
C THR A 219 16.09 -10.95 21.28
N TYR A 220 15.38 -10.88 20.17
CA TYR A 220 14.26 -9.97 19.98
C TYR A 220 12.98 -10.78 19.77
N ARG A 221 11.97 -10.54 20.59
CA ARG A 221 10.67 -11.20 20.51
C ARG A 221 9.64 -10.23 19.94
N LEU A 222 8.95 -10.65 18.89
CA LEU A 222 7.72 -10.02 18.40
C LEU A 222 6.51 -10.84 18.82
N THR A 223 5.55 -10.20 19.47
CA THR A 223 4.21 -10.78 19.69
C THR A 223 3.25 -10.07 18.75
N VAL A 224 2.52 -10.85 17.94
CA VAL A 224 1.55 -10.34 16.98
C VAL A 224 0.17 -10.84 17.35
N LEU A 225 -0.79 -9.93 17.47
CA LEU A 225 -2.20 -10.21 17.70
C LEU A 225 -2.99 -9.75 16.49
N GLN A 226 -3.83 -10.63 15.94
CA GLN A 226 -4.74 -10.26 14.86
C GLN A 226 -6.18 -10.21 15.34
N SER A 227 -6.95 -9.25 14.82
CA SER A 227 -8.38 -9.09 15.04
C SER A 227 -9.07 -8.56 13.79
N CYS A 228 -10.39 -8.62 13.74
CA CYS A 228 -11.18 -7.99 12.70
C CYS A 228 -12.55 -7.56 13.28
N PRO A 229 -12.99 -6.31 13.09
CA PRO A 229 -14.23 -5.81 13.66
C PRO A 229 -15.47 -6.47 13.02
N ASP A 230 -16.63 -6.27 13.66
CA ASP A 230 -17.92 -6.59 13.07
C ASP A 230 -18.16 -5.78 11.78
N THR A 231 -18.85 -6.38 10.81
CA THR A 231 -19.36 -5.71 9.61
C THR A 231 -20.81 -6.16 9.35
N PRO A 232 -21.59 -5.46 8.51
CA PRO A 232 -22.94 -5.90 8.18
C PRO A 232 -22.99 -7.38 7.75
N GLY A 233 -23.78 -8.19 8.46
CA GLY A 233 -23.94 -9.62 8.20
C GLY A 233 -22.77 -10.53 8.63
N GLN A 234 -21.67 -9.97 9.16
CA GLN A 234 -20.52 -10.77 9.62
C GLN A 234 -20.02 -10.34 11.01
N LYS A 235 -19.96 -11.27 11.95
CA LYS A 235 -19.44 -11.06 13.30
C LYS A 235 -17.91 -11.16 13.32
N GLY A 236 -17.24 -10.13 13.83
CA GLY A 236 -15.79 -10.04 13.97
C GLY A 236 -15.21 -10.98 15.03
N PHE A 237 -13.88 -10.90 15.21
CA PHE A 237 -13.16 -11.64 16.26
C PHE A 237 -12.05 -10.78 16.88
N THR A 238 -11.68 -11.08 18.12
CA THR A 238 -10.57 -10.40 18.82
C THR A 238 -9.54 -11.41 19.31
N ALA A 239 -8.31 -10.95 19.58
CA ALA A 239 -7.27 -11.77 20.19
C ALA A 239 -7.44 -11.97 21.72
N TYR A 240 -8.38 -11.25 22.33
CA TYR A 240 -8.53 -11.14 23.79
C TYR A 240 -9.74 -11.87 24.36
N SER A 241 -10.64 -12.37 23.50
CA SER A 241 -11.85 -13.09 23.90
C SER A 241 -11.94 -14.45 23.21
N GLU A 242 -12.30 -15.49 23.97
CA GLU A 242 -12.71 -16.77 23.37
C GLU A 242 -13.94 -16.52 22.46
N PRO A 243 -14.04 -17.24 21.32
CA PRO A 243 -15.21 -17.13 20.46
C PRO A 243 -16.46 -17.48 21.28
N ASP A 244 -17.45 -16.59 21.26
CA ASP A 244 -18.73 -16.80 21.92
C ASP A 244 -19.33 -18.13 21.43
N THR A 245 -19.30 -19.15 22.29
CA THR A 245 -19.92 -20.45 22.01
C THR A 245 -21.43 -20.28 22.13
N GLY A 246 -22.02 -19.78 21.05
CA GLY A 246 -23.41 -19.44 20.81
C GLY A 246 -24.44 -19.85 21.86
N LYS A 247 -25.14 -18.85 22.41
CA LYS A 247 -26.55 -19.03 22.76
C LYS A 247 -27.37 -18.88 21.48
N ASN A 248 -27.90 -20.00 20.99
CA ASN A 248 -28.83 -20.06 19.86
C ASN A 248 -30.08 -19.21 20.16
N ASP A 249 -30.17 -18.04 19.52
CA ASP A 249 -31.45 -17.38 19.30
C ASP A 249 -32.10 -18.01 18.06
N PRO A 250 -33.26 -18.67 18.19
CA PRO A 250 -33.93 -19.34 17.06
C PRO A 250 -34.48 -18.38 15.99
N THR A 251 -34.29 -17.07 16.14
CA THR A 251 -34.83 -16.05 15.22
C THR A 251 -33.77 -15.31 14.38
N SER A 252 -32.47 -15.59 14.58
CA SER A 252 -31.41 -14.90 13.83
C SER A 252 -31.10 -15.57 12.49
N THR A 253 -31.19 -14.82 11.40
CA THR A 253 -30.51 -15.08 10.12
C THR A 253 -29.07 -15.55 10.40
N GLU A 254 -28.55 -16.55 9.69
CA GLU A 254 -27.17 -17.04 9.89
C GLU A 254 -26.15 -15.90 9.72
N ILE A 255 -25.65 -15.35 10.82
CA ILE A 255 -24.59 -14.34 10.82
C ILE A 255 -23.26 -15.09 10.66
N LEU A 256 -22.48 -14.73 9.64
CA LEU A 256 -21.17 -15.36 9.42
C LEU A 256 -20.19 -14.94 10.52
N GLN A 257 -19.61 -15.91 11.24
CA GLN A 257 -18.53 -15.64 12.20
C GLN A 257 -17.18 -15.60 11.47
N LYS A 258 -16.52 -14.43 11.48
CA LYS A 258 -15.17 -14.26 10.92
C LYS A 258 -14.15 -15.11 11.69
N LYS A 259 -13.15 -15.59 10.97
CA LYS A 259 -12.04 -16.43 11.43
C LYS A 259 -10.69 -15.74 11.20
N PRO A 260 -9.63 -16.15 11.91
CA PRO A 260 -8.28 -15.64 11.67
C PRO A 260 -7.85 -15.77 10.21
N PHE A 261 -7.28 -14.69 9.68
CA PHE A 261 -6.74 -14.63 8.32
C PHE A 261 -5.37 -15.29 8.26
N HIS A 262 -4.94 -15.65 7.05
CA HIS A 262 -3.54 -15.94 6.73
C HIS A 262 -2.92 -14.67 6.13
N LEU A 263 -2.02 -14.04 6.89
CA LEU A 263 -1.47 -12.72 6.66
C LEU A 263 0.06 -12.80 6.51
N PRO A 264 0.65 -12.39 5.36
CA PRO A 264 2.09 -12.18 5.27
C PRO A 264 2.47 -10.85 5.91
N LEU A 265 3.23 -10.90 7.01
CA LEU A 265 3.81 -9.73 7.68
C LEU A 265 5.31 -9.65 7.35
N LYS A 266 5.69 -8.80 6.39
CA LYS A 266 7.09 -8.57 6.02
C LYS A 266 7.72 -7.59 7.00
N ILE A 267 8.89 -7.94 7.53
CA ILE A 267 9.60 -7.15 8.54
C ILE A 267 11.08 -6.98 8.21
N GLY A 268 11.70 -5.99 8.84
CA GLY A 268 13.14 -5.80 8.99
C GLY A 268 13.47 -5.36 10.42
N LEU A 269 14.72 -5.55 10.84
CA LEU A 269 15.26 -4.97 12.07
C LEU A 269 16.47 -4.11 11.69
N LEU A 270 16.58 -2.92 12.27
CA LEU A 270 17.70 -2.01 12.05
C LEU A 270 18.48 -1.86 13.36
N ASP A 271 19.81 -1.89 13.27
CA ASP A 271 20.68 -1.56 14.40
C ASP A 271 20.65 -0.04 14.68
N PRO A 272 21.17 0.44 15.83
CA PRO A 272 21.18 1.88 16.15
C PRO A 272 21.92 2.78 15.14
N GLU A 273 22.72 2.20 14.24
CA GLU A 273 23.43 2.93 13.18
C GLU A 273 22.66 2.95 11.85
N GLY A 274 21.49 2.30 11.78
CA GLY A 274 20.66 2.23 10.57
C GLY A 274 21.00 1.07 9.64
N ASN A 275 21.87 0.14 10.06
CA ASN A 275 22.19 -1.03 9.25
C ASN A 275 21.14 -2.12 9.45
N PRO A 276 20.70 -2.79 8.37
CA PRO A 276 19.74 -3.86 8.48
C PRO A 276 20.39 -5.10 9.15
N MET A 277 19.67 -5.71 10.08
CA MET A 277 20.13 -6.86 10.85
C MET A 277 19.63 -8.18 10.23
N PRO A 278 20.44 -9.25 10.24
CA PRO A 278 19.99 -10.56 9.82
C PRO A 278 18.88 -11.12 10.72
N LEU A 279 17.85 -11.73 10.12
CA LEU A 279 16.65 -12.19 10.82
C LEU A 279 16.61 -13.70 10.99
N ARG A 280 17.51 -14.25 11.81
CA ARG A 280 17.50 -15.67 12.16
C ARG A 280 16.43 -15.95 13.21
N MET A 281 15.47 -16.81 12.89
CA MET A 281 14.46 -17.23 13.85
C MET A 281 14.98 -18.37 14.74
N GLN A 282 14.44 -18.45 15.96
CA GLN A 282 14.73 -19.55 16.87
C GLN A 282 14.42 -20.90 16.21
N GLY A 283 15.38 -21.83 16.29
CA GLY A 283 15.29 -23.16 15.68
C GLY A 283 15.86 -23.27 14.27
N GLU A 284 16.27 -22.16 13.64
CA GLU A 284 16.92 -22.22 12.34
C GLU A 284 18.43 -22.40 12.45
N GLU A 285 19.01 -23.28 11.63
CA GLU A 285 20.45 -23.48 11.60
C GLU A 285 21.18 -22.36 10.85
N GLN A 286 20.57 -21.86 9.76
CA GLN A 286 21.17 -20.87 8.88
C GLN A 286 20.58 -19.48 9.11
N ILE A 287 21.45 -18.46 8.97
CA ILE A 287 21.01 -17.07 8.92
C ILE A 287 20.51 -16.81 7.48
N PRO A 288 19.27 -16.35 7.29
CA PRO A 288 18.78 -15.99 5.96
C PRO A 288 19.70 -14.94 5.30
N ALA A 289 19.97 -15.09 4.01
CA ALA A 289 20.73 -14.09 3.25
C ALA A 289 19.97 -12.76 3.11
N SER A 290 18.64 -12.79 3.18
CA SER A 290 17.79 -11.62 3.15
C SER A 290 17.73 -10.93 4.51
N VAL A 291 17.88 -9.61 4.50
CA VAL A 291 17.68 -8.74 5.68
C VAL A 291 16.22 -8.33 5.90
N SER A 292 15.30 -8.84 5.08
CA SER A 292 13.86 -8.78 5.31
C SER A 292 13.29 -10.18 5.41
N ARG A 293 12.21 -10.35 6.17
CA ARG A 293 11.58 -11.64 6.37
C ARG A 293 10.06 -11.53 6.37
N THR A 294 9.38 -12.46 5.71
CA THR A 294 7.93 -12.59 5.77
C THR A 294 7.56 -13.56 6.88
N LEU A 295 6.77 -13.09 7.84
CA LEU A 295 6.16 -13.91 8.89
C LEU A 295 4.73 -14.27 8.47
N GLU A 296 4.36 -15.55 8.61
CA GLU A 296 3.00 -16.01 8.34
C GLU A 296 2.16 -15.93 9.61
N ILE A 297 1.28 -14.92 9.67
CA ILE A 297 0.33 -14.76 10.77
C ILE A 297 -0.95 -15.53 10.41
N ARG A 298 -1.24 -16.59 11.17
CA ARG A 298 -2.33 -17.55 10.97
C ARG A 298 -3.23 -17.70 12.20
N GLU A 299 -2.73 -17.42 13.38
CA GLU A 299 -3.50 -17.53 14.63
C GLU A 299 -3.85 -16.15 15.17
N THR A 300 -4.80 -16.07 16.10
CA THR A 300 -5.17 -14.81 16.78
C THR A 300 -4.01 -14.19 17.56
N LYS A 301 -3.06 -15.00 18.04
CA LYS A 301 -1.86 -14.59 18.75
C LYS A 301 -0.67 -15.48 18.39
N GLN A 302 0.43 -14.89 17.92
CA GLN A 302 1.68 -15.62 17.64
C GLN A 302 2.90 -14.89 18.18
N ASN A 303 3.94 -15.67 18.48
CA ASN A 303 5.23 -15.16 18.94
C ASN A 303 6.32 -15.56 17.96
N PHE A 304 7.17 -14.61 17.61
CA PHE A 304 8.35 -14.82 16.76
C PHE A 304 9.59 -14.38 17.53
N VAL A 305 10.58 -15.26 17.65
CA VAL A 305 11.83 -14.97 18.38
C VAL A 305 12.98 -14.98 17.39
N PHE A 306 13.70 -13.86 17.33
CA PHE A 306 14.92 -13.68 16.57
C PHE A 306 16.13 -13.81 17.49
N GLU A 307 17.12 -14.59 17.07
CA GLU A 307 18.36 -14.83 17.80
C GLU A 307 19.52 -14.03 17.20
N LYS A 308 20.60 -13.87 17.98
CA LYS A 308 21.84 -13.17 17.55
C LYS A 308 21.59 -11.69 17.21
N ILE A 309 20.68 -11.06 17.93
CA ILE A 309 20.41 -9.63 17.87
C ILE A 309 21.36 -8.96 18.88
N GLU A 310 22.49 -8.45 18.39
CA GLU A 310 23.59 -7.95 19.24
C GLU A 310 23.31 -6.59 19.90
N LYS A 311 22.45 -5.78 19.27
CA LYS A 311 22.08 -4.42 19.68
C LYS A 311 20.56 -4.29 19.72
N PRO A 312 19.98 -3.42 20.56
CA PRO A 312 18.55 -3.16 20.56
C PRO A 312 18.10 -2.68 19.18
N PRO A 313 17.18 -3.39 18.51
CA PRO A 313 16.78 -3.04 17.16
C PRO A 313 15.60 -2.06 17.13
N VAL A 314 15.52 -1.24 16.09
CA VAL A 314 14.28 -0.56 15.70
C VAL A 314 13.59 -1.42 14.63
N PRO A 315 12.35 -1.89 14.85
CA PRO A 315 11.66 -2.73 13.89
C PRO A 315 11.07 -1.91 12.73
N SER A 316 11.22 -2.41 11.52
CA SER A 316 10.54 -1.93 10.32
C SER A 316 9.45 -2.95 9.96
N LEU A 317 8.22 -2.68 10.41
CA LEU A 317 7.09 -3.61 10.32
C LEU A 317 6.20 -3.34 9.10
N LEU A 318 5.54 -4.38 8.60
CA LEU A 318 4.63 -4.30 7.44
C LEU A 318 5.30 -3.69 6.19
N ARG A 319 6.56 -4.07 5.94
CA ARG A 319 7.38 -3.60 4.80
C ARG A 319 6.66 -3.76 3.47
N HIS A 320 6.75 -2.74 2.61
CA HIS A 320 5.96 -2.60 1.38
C HIS A 320 4.45 -2.76 1.56
N PHE A 321 3.90 -2.52 2.76
CA PHE A 321 2.50 -2.79 3.08
C PHE A 321 2.12 -4.25 2.74
N SER A 322 2.82 -5.23 3.32
CA SER A 322 2.73 -6.63 2.88
C SER A 322 1.35 -7.27 3.02
N ALA A 323 0.42 -6.65 3.77
CA ALA A 323 -0.97 -7.04 3.87
C ALA A 323 -1.87 -5.79 4.08
N PRO A 324 -3.13 -5.80 3.61
CA PRO A 324 -4.07 -4.70 3.76
C PRO A 324 -4.69 -4.70 5.17
N VAL A 325 -3.91 -4.26 6.15
CA VAL A 325 -4.27 -4.23 7.57
C VAL A 325 -3.98 -2.89 8.23
N GLU A 326 -4.66 -2.64 9.34
CA GLU A 326 -4.26 -1.60 10.28
C GLU A 326 -3.14 -2.14 11.18
N LEU A 327 -1.96 -1.53 11.13
CA LEU A 327 -0.85 -1.88 12.01
C LEU A 327 -0.84 -0.98 13.25
N VAL A 328 -0.94 -1.59 14.42
CA VAL A 328 -0.80 -0.93 15.72
C VAL A 328 0.53 -1.33 16.34
N PHE A 329 1.47 -0.37 16.41
CA PHE A 329 2.74 -0.50 17.10
C PHE A 329 3.13 0.85 17.71
N ASP A 330 3.55 0.84 18.96
CA ASP A 330 3.86 2.03 19.75
C ASP A 330 5.27 2.57 19.45
N TYR A 331 5.47 3.07 18.23
CA TYR A 331 6.70 3.79 17.89
C TYR A 331 6.77 5.11 18.64
N SER A 332 7.93 5.41 19.23
CA SER A 332 8.27 6.77 19.66
C SER A 332 8.48 7.70 18.46
N ASP A 333 8.53 9.01 18.70
CA ASP A 333 8.86 9.97 17.64
C ASP A 333 10.34 9.83 17.22
N GLU A 334 11.22 9.42 18.14
CA GLU A 334 12.60 9.05 17.85
C GLU A 334 12.70 7.82 16.94
N ASP A 335 11.90 6.78 17.17
CA ASP A 335 11.85 5.61 16.28
C ASP A 335 11.38 6.01 14.88
N LEU A 336 10.31 6.83 14.79
CA LEU A 336 9.79 7.30 13.50
C LEU A 336 10.80 8.19 12.77
N GLY A 337 11.49 9.08 13.48
CA GLY A 337 12.56 9.91 12.92
C GLY A 337 13.75 9.08 12.44
N PHE A 338 14.11 8.05 13.21
CA PHE A 338 15.16 7.10 12.85
C PHE A 338 14.78 6.30 11.60
N LEU A 339 13.58 5.71 11.54
CA LEU A 339 13.11 4.97 10.36
C LEU A 339 12.99 5.88 9.13
N PHE A 340 12.46 7.09 9.31
CA PHE A 340 12.39 8.09 8.24
C PHE A 340 13.79 8.45 7.71
N ALA A 341 14.80 8.53 8.58
CA ALA A 341 16.16 8.81 8.17
C ALA A 341 16.87 7.60 7.56
N HIS A 342 16.66 6.38 8.07
CA HIS A 342 17.58 5.24 7.85
C HIS A 342 16.95 3.99 7.26
N ASP A 343 15.63 3.82 7.25
CA ASP A 343 15.04 2.56 6.82
C ASP A 343 15.41 2.22 5.37
N THR A 344 15.81 0.96 5.18
CA THR A 344 16.18 0.39 3.90
C THR A 344 14.95 0.07 3.06
N ASP A 345 13.78 -0.13 3.68
CA ASP A 345 12.52 -0.28 2.97
C ASP A 345 11.97 1.10 2.60
N GLU A 346 11.94 1.37 1.31
CA GLU A 346 11.58 2.68 0.76
C GLU A 346 10.16 3.11 1.12
N PHE A 347 9.23 2.16 1.18
CA PHE A 347 7.84 2.42 1.56
C PHE A 347 7.76 2.78 3.05
N ASN A 348 8.36 1.99 3.93
CA ASN A 348 8.35 2.25 5.37
C ASN A 348 9.15 3.50 5.76
N ARG A 349 10.21 3.83 5.01
CA ARG A 349 10.93 5.09 5.17
C ARG A 349 10.00 6.28 4.94
N TRP A 350 9.24 6.26 3.84
CA TRP A 350 8.21 7.27 3.57
C TRP A 350 7.12 7.27 4.65
N GLU A 351 6.58 6.09 5.01
CA GLU A 351 5.51 5.92 5.99
C GLU A 351 5.89 6.50 7.37
N ALA A 352 7.11 6.21 7.84
CA ALA A 352 7.61 6.74 9.09
C ALA A 352 7.69 8.28 9.07
N GLY A 353 8.13 8.85 7.94
CA GLY A 353 8.10 10.29 7.70
C GLY A 353 6.69 10.88 7.78
N GLN A 354 5.71 10.26 7.11
CA GLN A 354 4.32 10.71 7.17
C GLN A 354 3.76 10.68 8.59
N ARG A 355 3.99 9.58 9.32
CA ARG A 355 3.52 9.45 10.70
C ARG A 355 4.14 10.49 11.62
N LEU A 356 5.45 10.74 11.49
CA LEU A 356 6.14 11.77 12.26
C LEU A 356 5.63 13.18 11.93
N MET A 357 5.41 13.48 10.65
CA MET A 357 4.86 14.76 10.21
C MET A 357 3.43 14.98 10.73
N VAL A 358 2.57 13.96 10.71
CA VAL A 358 1.21 14.02 11.27
C VAL A 358 1.25 14.23 12.78
N ARG A 359 2.09 13.49 13.53
CA ARG A 359 2.23 13.68 14.98
C ARG A 359 2.74 15.07 15.35
N THR A 360 3.75 15.53 14.63
CA THR A 360 4.29 16.90 14.77
C THR A 360 3.18 17.92 14.51
N PHE A 361 2.42 17.76 13.43
CA PHE A 361 1.28 18.62 13.11
C PHE A 361 0.24 18.65 14.23
N LEU A 362 -0.18 17.50 14.74
CA LEU A 362 -1.18 17.41 15.82
C LEU A 362 -0.68 18.10 17.11
N SER A 363 0.61 17.95 17.44
CA SER A 363 1.25 18.69 18.54
C SER A 363 1.19 20.22 18.31
N GLN A 364 1.38 20.67 17.07
CA GLN A 364 1.25 22.09 16.74
C GLN A 364 -0.20 22.59 16.83
N ILE A 365 -1.19 21.79 16.45
CA ILE A 365 -2.62 22.11 16.66
C ILE A 365 -2.93 22.29 18.15
N ALA A 366 -2.45 21.38 19.01
CA ALA A 366 -2.60 21.53 20.46
C ALA A 366 -1.92 22.80 20.98
N SER A 367 -0.74 23.14 20.44
CA SER A 367 -0.02 24.37 20.80
C SER A 367 -0.80 25.63 20.39
N ILE A 368 -1.41 25.66 19.20
CA ILE A 368 -2.27 26.78 18.76
C ILE A 368 -3.45 26.97 19.71
N ARG A 369 -4.17 25.88 20.03
CA ARG A 369 -5.35 25.91 20.90
C ARG A 369 -5.02 26.41 22.31
N GLU A 370 -3.85 26.04 22.81
CA GLU A 370 -3.34 26.46 24.12
C GLU A 370 -2.55 27.79 24.08
N GLN A 371 -2.48 28.46 22.93
CA GLN A 371 -1.73 29.71 22.73
C GLN A 371 -0.24 29.59 23.11
N ARG A 372 0.35 28.41 22.91
CA ARG A 372 1.78 28.14 23.07
C ARG A 372 2.55 28.49 21.81
N THR A 373 3.85 28.72 21.97
CA THR A 373 4.78 28.91 20.84
C THR A 373 4.82 27.66 19.97
N LEU A 374 4.74 27.84 18.65
CA LEU A 374 4.91 26.75 17.70
C LEU A 374 6.40 26.41 17.54
N LEU A 375 6.70 25.13 17.37
CA LEU A 375 8.05 24.59 17.33
C LEU A 375 8.17 23.58 16.20
N LEU A 376 9.32 23.57 15.53
CA LEU A 376 9.74 22.50 14.64
C LEU A 376 10.60 21.51 15.45
N PRO A 377 10.15 20.26 15.67
CA PRO A 377 10.94 19.27 16.40
C PRO A 377 12.27 18.97 15.70
N GLU A 378 13.36 18.89 16.47
CA GLU A 378 14.69 18.61 15.95
C GLU A 378 14.75 17.23 15.26
N THR A 379 14.00 16.25 15.76
CA THR A 379 13.86 14.91 15.18
C THR A 379 13.38 14.96 13.73
N LEU A 380 12.36 15.78 13.44
CA LEU A 380 11.84 15.95 12.08
C LEU A 380 12.84 16.66 11.18
N LEU A 381 13.45 17.74 11.67
CA LEU A 381 14.45 18.52 10.92
C LEU A 381 15.67 17.67 10.55
N LYS A 382 16.21 16.89 11.50
CA LYS A 382 17.36 15.99 11.27
C LYS A 382 17.03 14.95 10.20
N ALA A 383 15.85 14.34 10.27
CA ALA A 383 15.46 13.32 9.31
C ALA A 383 15.28 13.89 7.88
N PHE A 384 14.65 15.08 7.75
CA PHE A 384 14.59 15.80 6.47
C PHE A 384 15.98 16.08 5.89
N ARG A 385 16.91 16.58 6.72
CA ARG A 385 18.29 16.85 6.29
C ARG A 385 19.00 15.59 5.80
N ILE A 386 18.85 14.46 6.50
CA ILE A 386 19.43 13.18 6.09
C ILE A 386 18.84 12.72 4.74
N GLN A 387 17.53 12.91 4.51
CA GLN A 387 16.92 12.59 3.21
C GLN A 387 17.47 13.46 2.08
N LEU A 388 17.64 14.77 2.31
CA LEU A 388 18.25 15.68 1.33
C LEU A 388 19.70 15.30 1.01
N GLN A 389 20.48 14.87 2.00
CA GLN A 389 21.85 14.39 1.81
C GLN A 389 21.93 13.11 0.96
N LYS A 390 20.87 12.30 0.94
CA LYS A 390 20.77 11.08 0.10
C LYS A 390 20.38 11.36 -1.36
N SER A 391 20.19 12.63 -1.74
CA SER A 391 19.70 13.04 -3.06
C SER A 391 20.57 12.63 -4.24
N GLU A 392 21.85 12.33 -4.04
CA GLU A 392 22.74 11.88 -5.12
C GLU A 392 22.45 10.44 -5.58
N THR A 393 21.96 9.60 -4.66
CA THR A 393 21.75 8.17 -4.92
C THR A 393 20.29 7.76 -4.93
N ALA A 394 19.40 8.58 -4.37
CA ALA A 394 17.97 8.29 -4.28
C ALA A 394 17.26 8.46 -5.63
N ASP A 395 16.21 7.66 -5.87
CA ASP A 395 15.22 7.93 -6.92
C ASP A 395 14.58 9.31 -6.67
N PRO A 396 14.68 10.28 -7.59
CA PRO A 396 14.10 11.61 -7.44
C PRO A 396 12.58 11.59 -7.19
N SER A 397 11.85 10.67 -7.81
CA SER A 397 10.39 10.56 -7.62
C SER A 397 10.05 10.17 -6.19
N LEU A 398 10.78 9.19 -5.65
CA LEU A 398 10.62 8.73 -4.27
C LEU A 398 11.08 9.78 -3.28
N LEU A 399 12.22 10.44 -3.50
CA LEU A 399 12.71 11.49 -2.62
C LEU A 399 11.71 12.65 -2.55
N ALA A 400 11.11 13.04 -3.67
CA ALA A 400 10.06 14.05 -3.70
C ALA A 400 8.85 13.60 -2.87
N GLN A 401 8.41 12.35 -3.00
CA GLN A 401 7.31 11.82 -2.21
C GLN A 401 7.64 11.77 -0.71
N THR A 402 8.87 11.42 -0.37
CA THR A 402 9.43 11.30 0.99
C THR A 402 9.50 12.65 1.70
N LEU A 403 9.83 13.72 0.98
CA LEU A 403 9.94 15.08 1.50
C LEU A 403 8.64 15.89 1.38
N SER A 404 7.55 15.30 0.86
CA SER A 404 6.27 16.00 0.70
C SER A 404 5.48 16.02 2.01
N PHE A 405 5.21 17.22 2.54
CA PHE A 405 4.36 17.40 3.72
C PHE A 405 2.88 17.08 3.39
N PRO A 406 2.15 16.35 4.27
CA PRO A 406 0.75 16.01 4.04
C PRO A 406 -0.14 17.23 3.74
N ILE A 407 -1.16 17.04 2.90
CA ILE A 407 -2.11 18.10 2.51
C ILE A 407 -3.13 18.40 3.63
N GLU A 408 -3.68 19.61 3.63
CA GLU A 408 -4.59 20.10 4.68
C GLU A 408 -5.83 19.22 4.86
N GLY A 409 -6.45 18.76 3.77
CA GLY A 409 -7.63 17.88 3.85
C GLY A 409 -7.34 16.59 4.63
N TYR A 410 -6.24 15.91 4.31
CA TYR A 410 -5.81 14.69 5.01
C TYR A 410 -5.48 14.94 6.48
N LEU A 411 -4.83 16.08 6.78
CA LEU A 411 -4.48 16.46 8.15
C LEU A 411 -5.74 16.80 8.98
N GLY A 412 -6.71 17.48 8.37
CA GLY A 412 -7.99 17.80 8.98
C GLY A 412 -8.76 16.57 9.42
N GLU A 413 -8.78 15.51 8.61
CA GLU A 413 -9.42 14.22 8.93
C GLU A 413 -8.80 13.50 10.14
N LYS A 414 -7.63 13.93 10.63
CA LYS A 414 -7.04 13.39 11.87
C LYS A 414 -7.59 14.03 13.14
N LEU A 415 -8.43 15.06 13.00
CA LEU A 415 -9.07 15.75 14.11
C LEU A 415 -10.51 15.27 14.24
N GLU A 416 -10.96 15.08 15.48
CA GLU A 416 -12.38 14.81 15.78
C GLU A 416 -13.27 15.97 15.30
N VAL A 417 -12.80 17.21 15.48
CA VAL A 417 -13.42 18.42 14.97
C VAL A 417 -12.39 19.19 14.15
N ILE A 418 -12.69 19.39 12.87
CA ILE A 418 -11.81 20.06 11.91
C ILE A 418 -11.82 21.57 12.20
N ASP A 419 -10.67 22.08 12.62
CA ASP A 419 -10.40 23.51 12.80
C ASP A 419 -9.55 23.99 11.61
N VAL A 420 -10.21 24.54 10.59
CA VAL A 420 -9.59 24.87 9.29
C VAL A 420 -8.47 25.92 9.45
N ASP A 421 -8.68 26.92 10.31
CA ASP A 421 -7.70 27.97 10.54
C ASP A 421 -6.46 27.42 11.26
N ALA A 422 -6.65 26.59 12.29
CA ALA A 422 -5.54 25.95 12.99
C ALA A 422 -4.78 24.97 12.08
N VAL A 423 -5.49 24.20 11.25
CA VAL A 423 -4.90 23.29 10.25
C VAL A 423 -3.99 24.06 9.28
N HIS A 424 -4.52 25.14 8.70
CA HIS A 424 -3.76 25.98 7.78
C HIS A 424 -2.54 26.60 8.49
N GLN A 425 -2.74 27.22 9.65
CA GLN A 425 -1.67 27.88 10.41
C GLN A 425 -0.55 26.90 10.80
N ALA A 426 -0.88 25.73 11.36
CA ALA A 426 0.10 24.74 11.78
C ALA A 426 0.90 24.19 10.59
N ARG A 427 0.23 23.91 9.47
CA ARG A 427 0.89 23.38 8.27
C ARG A 427 1.82 24.43 7.64
N GLN A 428 1.35 25.67 7.47
CA GLN A 428 2.17 26.75 6.92
C GLN A 428 3.39 27.02 7.80
N PHE A 429 3.22 27.04 9.12
CA PHE A 429 4.31 27.18 10.07
C PHE A 429 5.37 26.08 9.87
N LEU A 430 4.99 24.80 9.92
CA LEU A 430 5.95 23.69 9.81
C LEU A 430 6.69 23.68 8.47
N MET A 431 5.98 23.91 7.36
CA MET A 431 6.60 23.95 6.03
C MET A 431 7.55 25.14 5.89
N ARG A 432 7.19 26.31 6.43
CA ARG A 432 8.05 27.50 6.43
C ARG A 432 9.30 27.30 7.28
N GLU A 433 9.18 26.77 8.48
CA GLU A 433 10.34 26.51 9.35
C GLU A 433 11.28 25.47 8.73
N LEU A 434 10.75 24.41 8.14
CA LEU A 434 11.55 23.45 7.37
C LEU A 434 12.27 24.13 6.19
N ALA A 435 11.57 24.99 5.43
CA ALA A 435 12.14 25.73 4.33
C ALA A 435 13.28 26.66 4.78
N LEU A 436 13.09 27.39 5.89
CA LEU A 436 14.09 28.30 6.43
C LEU A 436 15.34 27.55 6.93
N CYS A 437 15.15 26.47 7.69
CA CYS A 437 16.25 25.69 8.25
C CYS A 437 17.01 24.84 7.22
N LEU A 438 16.43 24.57 6.05
CA LEU A 438 16.99 23.72 4.99
C LEU A 438 17.10 24.46 3.65
N ASN A 439 17.13 25.79 3.68
CA ASN A 439 17.06 26.63 2.48
C ASN A 439 18.23 26.34 1.52
N GLU A 440 19.45 26.20 2.07
CA GLU A 440 20.66 25.91 1.30
C GLU A 440 20.53 24.54 0.62
N GLU A 441 20.18 23.50 1.36
CA GLU A 441 20.01 22.14 0.84
C GLU A 441 18.91 22.08 -0.25
N PHE A 442 17.77 22.74 -0.04
CA PHE A 442 16.70 22.81 -1.04
C PHE A 442 17.11 23.59 -2.29
N ASN A 443 17.84 24.70 -2.14
CA ASN A 443 18.30 25.49 -3.28
C ASN A 443 19.33 24.71 -4.11
N GLU A 444 20.32 24.09 -3.47
CA GLU A 444 21.29 23.24 -4.16
C GLU A 444 20.62 22.12 -4.95
N LEU A 445 19.65 21.44 -4.33
CA LEU A 445 18.90 20.38 -4.97
C LEU A 445 18.03 20.90 -6.13
N TYR A 446 17.37 22.04 -5.96
CA TYR A 446 16.61 22.70 -7.02
C TYR A 446 17.49 23.00 -8.24
N GLN A 447 18.67 23.60 -8.05
CA GLN A 447 19.58 23.90 -9.16
C GLN A 447 20.05 22.62 -9.87
N ARG A 448 20.34 21.56 -9.11
CA ARG A 448 20.78 20.26 -9.64
C ARG A 448 19.69 19.56 -10.46
N MET A 449 18.43 19.70 -10.05
CA MET A 449 17.28 19.09 -10.71
C MET A 449 16.77 19.88 -11.92
N LYS A 450 17.22 21.13 -12.13
CA LYS A 450 16.96 21.84 -13.38
C LYS A 450 17.43 21.00 -14.57
N ASP A 451 16.60 20.98 -15.61
CA ASP A 451 16.91 20.32 -16.86
C ASP A 451 16.53 21.30 -17.99
N PRO A 452 17.52 21.87 -18.70
CA PRO A 452 17.27 22.74 -19.84
C PRO A 452 16.94 21.96 -21.12
N GLY A 453 16.95 20.62 -21.07
CA GLY A 453 16.61 19.76 -22.19
C GLY A 453 15.14 19.84 -22.62
N PRO A 454 14.80 19.18 -23.74
CA PRO A 454 13.41 19.11 -24.21
C PRO A 454 12.54 18.36 -23.21
N PHE A 455 11.24 18.69 -23.19
CA PHE A 455 10.26 17.97 -22.39
C PHE A 455 10.21 16.48 -22.78
N ARG A 456 10.20 15.59 -21.78
CA ARG A 456 10.17 14.13 -21.94
C ARG A 456 9.26 13.49 -20.91
N ILE A 457 8.50 12.48 -21.33
CA ILE A 457 7.67 11.63 -20.48
C ILE A 457 8.38 10.29 -20.30
N ASP A 458 9.36 10.29 -19.41
CA ASP A 458 10.03 9.09 -18.93
C ASP A 458 10.24 9.21 -17.41
N SER A 459 10.37 8.07 -16.74
CA SER A 459 10.48 7.98 -15.28
C SER A 459 11.53 8.93 -14.68
N LYS A 460 12.69 9.08 -15.32
CA LYS A 460 13.78 9.96 -14.84
C LYS A 460 13.40 11.43 -14.98
N ALA A 461 12.90 11.83 -16.15
CA ALA A 461 12.51 13.21 -16.41
C ALA A 461 11.35 13.66 -15.50
N MET A 462 10.34 12.80 -15.32
CA MET A 462 9.20 13.04 -14.43
C MET A 462 9.65 13.16 -12.97
N GLY A 463 10.52 12.25 -12.49
CA GLY A 463 11.05 12.31 -11.13
C GLY A 463 11.85 13.58 -10.85
N ARG A 464 12.73 13.98 -11.78
CA ARG A 464 13.48 15.25 -11.68
C ARG A 464 12.55 16.44 -11.62
N ARG A 465 11.52 16.51 -12.47
CA ARG A 465 10.53 17.59 -12.44
C ARG A 465 9.77 17.63 -11.12
N LYS A 466 9.32 16.47 -10.63
CA LYS A 466 8.60 16.36 -9.35
C LYS A 466 9.46 16.87 -8.19
N LEU A 467 10.71 16.42 -8.09
CA LEU A 467 11.63 16.85 -7.03
C LEU A 467 11.98 18.34 -7.15
N LYS A 468 12.26 18.82 -8.37
CA LYS A 468 12.50 20.25 -8.63
C LYS A 468 11.33 21.11 -8.16
N ASN A 469 10.10 20.74 -8.51
CA ASN A 469 8.91 21.49 -8.15
C ASN A 469 8.63 21.45 -6.64
N LEU A 470 8.97 20.35 -5.96
CA LEU A 470 8.92 20.28 -4.50
C LEU A 470 9.93 21.24 -3.86
N CYS A 471 11.18 21.25 -4.31
CA CYS A 471 12.17 22.18 -3.80
C CYS A 471 11.74 23.63 -4.03
N LEU A 472 11.16 23.94 -5.19
CA LEU A 472 10.61 25.26 -5.48
C LEU A 472 9.48 25.64 -4.50
N ASP A 473 8.58 24.72 -4.17
CA ASP A 473 7.51 24.95 -3.19
C ASP A 473 8.06 25.33 -1.81
N TYR A 474 9.10 24.64 -1.34
CA TYR A 474 9.77 25.01 -0.08
C TYR A 474 10.49 26.36 -0.19
N LEU A 475 11.24 26.62 -1.27
CA LEU A 475 12.01 27.85 -1.42
C LEU A 475 11.12 29.10 -1.41
N VAL A 476 9.98 29.07 -2.10
CA VAL A 476 9.01 30.18 -2.12
C VAL A 476 8.37 30.43 -0.75
N ARG A 477 8.38 29.44 0.16
CA ARG A 477 7.89 29.61 1.55
C ARG A 477 8.91 30.23 2.50
N SER A 478 10.19 30.20 2.12
CA SER A 478 11.29 30.80 2.90
C SER A 478 11.59 32.25 2.54
N GLU A 479 10.99 32.76 1.45
CA GLU A 479 10.93 34.20 1.14
C GLU A 479 9.92 34.90 2.04
#